data_AF-A0A7K3Z5Z4-F1
#
_entry.id   AF-A0A7K3Z5Z4-F1
#
_cell.length_a   1.000
_cell.length_b   1.000
_cell.length_c   1.000
_cell.angle_alpha   90.00
_cell.angle_beta   90.00
_cell.angle_gamma   90.00
#
_symmetry.space_group_name_H-M   'P 1'
#
loop_
_entity.id
_entity.type
_entity.pdbx_description
1 polymer ?
#
loop_
_entity_poly.entity_id
_entity_poly.type
_entity_poly.pdbx_seq_one_letter_code
_entity_poly.pdbx_strand_id
1 'polypeptide(L)' 'MKHVDGRITVIPVHPRENIGVGLLLKIVKDAKLDREEFIKLLAKT' A
#
# COMPACT_ATOMS: atom_id res chain seq x y z
N MET A 1 8.03 7.52 -3.55
CA MET A 1 9.09 6.51 -3.71
C MET A 1 8.83 5.75 -5.01
N LYS A 2 9.87 5.35 -5.73
CA LYS A 2 9.77 4.59 -6.99
C LYS A 2 10.33 3.20 -6.73
N HIS A 3 9.61 2.16 -7.14
CA HIS A 3 10.09 0.79 -7.04
C HIS A 3 11.21 0.56 -8.06
N VAL A 4 12.13 -0.38 -7.77
CA VAL A 4 13.30 -0.66 -8.62
C VAL A 4 12.94 -1.10 -10.04
N ASP A 5 11.77 -1.70 -10.23
CA ASP A 5 11.22 -2.07 -11.54
C ASP A 5 10.47 -0.92 -12.25
N GLY A 6 10.51 0.28 -11.69
CA GLY A 6 9.93 1.48 -12.29
C GLY A 6 8.51 1.82 -11.84
N ARG A 7 7.82 0.96 -11.08
CA ARG A 7 6.46 1.23 -10.59
C ARG A 7 6.40 2.38 -9.60
N ILE A 8 5.28 3.09 -9.61
CA ILE A 8 4.96 4.18 -8.70
C ILE A 8 3.50 4.04 -8.27
N THR A 9 3.26 4.10 -6.97
CA THR A 9 1.91 4.13 -6.37
C THR A 9 1.78 5.43 -5.58
N VAL A 10 0.70 6.19 -5.82
CA VAL A 10 0.41 7.44 -5.09
C VAL A 10 -0.55 7.13 -3.94
N ILE A 11 -0.24 7.63 -2.75
CA ILE A 11 -1.02 7.41 -1.54
C ILE A 11 -1.42 8.78 -0.98
N PRO A 12 -2.71 9.09 -0.76
CA PRO A 12 -3.11 10.30 -0.08
C PRO A 12 -2.80 10.17 1.42
N VAL A 13 -2.18 11.21 1.97
CA VAL A 13 -1.83 11.27 3.40
C VAL A 13 -2.42 12.55 3.97
N HIS A 14 -3.48 12.42 4.76
CA HIS A 14 -4.15 13.52 5.43
C HIS A 14 -4.08 13.34 6.95
N PRO A 15 -3.65 14.36 7.72
CA PRO A 15 -3.65 14.27 9.17
C PRO A 15 -5.08 14.26 9.69
N ARG A 16 -5.47 13.12 10.31
CA ARG A 16 -6.78 12.79 10.93
C ARG A 16 -7.74 11.96 10.07
N GLU A 17 -7.32 11.47 8.91
CA GLU A 17 -8.14 10.55 8.12
C GLU A 17 -7.46 9.20 7.96
N ASN A 18 -8.21 8.14 8.24
CA ASN A 18 -7.76 6.78 7.94
C ASN A 18 -8.06 6.45 6.48
N ILE A 19 -7.15 5.71 5.83
CA ILE A 19 -7.40 5.18 4.49
C ILE A 19 -8.55 4.18 4.57
N GLY A 20 -9.63 4.46 3.85
CA GLY A 20 -10.77 3.55 3.75
C GLY A 20 -10.38 2.22 3.08
N VAL A 21 -11.11 1.14 3.43
CA VAL A 21 -10.78 -0.24 2.99
C VAL A 21 -10.66 -0.40 1.48
N GLY A 22 -11.52 0.25 0.68
CA GLY A 22 -11.47 0.15 -0.77
C GLY A 22 -10.21 0.77 -1.37
N LEU A 23 -9.78 1.92 -0.83
CA LEU A 23 -8.55 2.58 -1.27
C LEU A 23 -7.32 1.80 -0.82
N LEU A 24 -7.34 1.25 0.40
CA LEU A 24 -6.26 0.38 0.89
C LEU A 24 -6.07 -0.82 -0.03
N LEU A 25 -7.15 -1.54 -0.37
CA LEU A 25 -7.09 -2.70 -1.25
C LEU A 25 -6.58 -2.34 -2.66
N LYS A 26 -6.96 -1.16 -3.16
CA LYS A 26 -6.43 -0.64 -4.43
C LYS A 26 -4.93 -0.39 -4.34
N ILE A 27 -4.45 0.26 -3.28
CA ILE A 27 -3.02 0.54 -3.07
C ILE A 27 -2.21 -0.76 -3.02
N VAL A 28 -2.68 -1.76 -2.27
CA VAL A 28 -2.01 -3.08 -2.16
C VAL A 28 -1.91 -3.74 -3.54
N LYS A 29 -3.01 -3.72 -4.32
CA LYS A 29 -3.04 -4.25 -5.69
C LYS A 29 -2.12 -3.49 -6.64
N ASP A 30 -2.10 -2.16 -6.60
CA ASP A 30 -1.25 -1.32 -7.44
C ASP A 30 0.24 -1.55 -7.12
N ALA A 31 0.55 -1.85 -5.86
CA ALA A 31 1.88 -2.27 -5.41
C ALA A 31 2.25 -3.71 -5.83
N LYS A 32 1.37 -4.44 -6.55
CA LYS A 32 1.47 -5.87 -6.89
C LYS A 32 1.82 -6.74 -5.67
N LEU A 33 1.18 -6.45 -4.54
CA LEU A 33 1.25 -7.30 -3.36
C LEU A 33 -0.04 -8.09 -3.26
N ASP A 34 0.07 -9.34 -2.81
CA ASP A 34 -1.09 -10.06 -2.30
C ASP A 34 -1.34 -9.75 -0.82
N ARG A 35 -2.45 -10.28 -0.29
CA ARG A 35 -2.84 -10.06 1.11
C ARG A 35 -1.80 -10.59 2.09
N GLU A 36 -1.22 -11.77 1.82
CA GLU A 36 -0.28 -12.40 2.74
C GLU A 36 1.06 -11.67 2.77
N GLU A 37 1.57 -11.28 1.60
CA GLU A 37 2.76 -10.44 1.46
C GLU A 37 2.59 -9.11 2.20
N PHE A 38 1.43 -8.46 2.02
CA PHE A 38 1.13 -7.22 2.72
C PHE A 38 1.12 -7.40 4.25
N ILE A 39 0.45 -8.43 4.76
CA ILE A 39 0.41 -8.71 6.22
C ILE A 39 1.80 -9.06 6.76
N LYS A 40 2.62 -9.83 6.02
CA LYS A 40 4.00 -10.13 6.41
C LYS A 40 4.87 -8.87 6.53
N LEU A 41 4.63 -7.85 5.70
CA LEU A 41 5.33 -6.57 5.79
C LEU A 41 4.93 -5.77 7.04
N LEU A 42 3.68 -5.85 7.48
CA LEU A 42 3.22 -5.20 8.71
C LEU A 42 3.78 -5.87 9.98
N ALA A 43 3.95 -7.19 9.95
CA ALA A 43 4.48 -7.97 11.08
C ALA A 43 5.98 -7.77 11.33
N LYS A 44 6.70 -7.10 10.41
CA LYS A 44 8.14 -6.78 10.52
C LYS A 44 8.42 -5.48 11.28
N THR A 45 7.45 -4.96 12.02
CA THR A 45 7.54 -3.67 12.72
C THR A 45 7.96 -3.84 14.16
#